data_AF-A0A450ZTG8-F1
#
_entry.id   AF-A0A450ZTG8-F1
#
_cell.length_a   1.000
_cell.length_b   1.000
_cell.length_c   1.000
_cell.angle_alpha   90.00
_cell.angle_beta   90.00
_cell.angle_gamma   90.00
#
_symmetry.space_group_name_H-M   'P 1'
#
loop_
_entity.id
_entity.type
_entity.pdbx_description
1 polymer ?
#
loop_
_entity_poly.entity_id
_entity_poly.type
_entity_poly.pdbx_seq_one_letter_code
_entity_poly.pdbx_strand_id
1 'polypeptide(L)'
;MKRYDGVDAHSEHSNIELSAAERHEILVEWNDTRTDYPKDKCIHQLFEEQVERTPDAIAVVFKGKRLTYQALNRRANRLARHLQSLGVEPETLVGVCVERSLEMIVGLLAILKAGGAYVPLNPSYPKERIAFMPADAEVGLFLTQERLVGGLPEHRARIVGLDADWEDFSEENPVSDVGPGNLAYVIYTSGSTGKPKGVAISHRAVNRLVFNTNYIELSSDDVVAQASNVSFDAATFEIWGALLHGARLVGITKLLFFRYVNENRWCYVLYRDSWHGLGVVQPLQGEDRSRLSSLQTSRFRGFR
;
A
#
# COMPACT_ATOMS: atom_id res chain seq x y z
N MET A 1 -18.44 -73.54 2.11
CA MET A 1 -17.43 -72.72 2.80
C MET A 1 -16.83 -71.75 1.79
N LYS A 2 -17.37 -70.52 1.70
CA LYS A 2 -16.74 -69.42 0.98
C LYS A 2 -16.52 -68.32 1.99
N ARG A 3 -15.27 -68.20 2.45
CA ARG A 3 -14.80 -67.06 3.25
C ARG A 3 -14.67 -65.88 2.31
N TYR A 4 -15.26 -64.76 2.72
CA TYR A 4 -14.95 -63.45 2.16
C TYR A 4 -13.64 -63.01 2.82
N ASP A 5 -12.58 -62.89 2.03
CA ASP A 5 -11.35 -62.25 2.46
C ASP A 5 -11.55 -60.72 2.39
N GLY A 6 -11.32 -60.06 3.52
CA GLY A 6 -11.40 -58.61 3.65
C GLY A 6 -10.26 -57.94 2.90
N VAL A 7 -10.63 -56.96 2.07
CA VAL A 7 -9.70 -55.98 1.53
C VAL A 7 -9.87 -54.73 2.39
N ASP A 8 -8.86 -54.44 3.22
CA ASP A 8 -8.73 -53.15 3.91
C ASP A 8 -8.47 -52.06 2.86
N ALA A 9 -9.49 -51.25 2.58
CA ALA A 9 -9.47 -50.18 1.58
C ALA A 9 -9.20 -48.79 2.19
N HIS A 10 -8.26 -48.68 3.15
CA HIS A 10 -8.06 -47.44 3.90
C HIS A 10 -6.60 -46.96 4.11
N SER A 11 -5.66 -47.31 3.23
CA SER A 11 -4.34 -46.65 3.25
C SER A 11 -3.56 -46.80 1.94
N GLU A 12 -3.65 -45.87 0.98
CA GLU A 12 -2.65 -45.84 -0.12
C GLU A 12 -2.63 -44.58 -1.02
N HIS A 13 -3.01 -43.40 -0.51
CA HIS A 13 -2.88 -42.14 -1.29
C HIS A 13 -2.14 -41.01 -0.56
N SER A 14 -1.51 -41.27 0.58
CA SER A 14 -0.91 -40.20 1.40
C SER A 14 0.51 -39.80 1.04
N ASN A 15 1.19 -40.45 0.09
CA ASN A 15 2.53 -40.05 -0.35
C ASN A 15 2.73 -40.32 -1.85
N ILE A 16 2.38 -39.34 -2.69
CA ILE A 16 2.99 -39.25 -4.01
C ILE A 16 4.42 -38.73 -3.76
N GLU A 17 5.42 -39.60 -3.86
CA GLU A 17 6.82 -39.19 -3.75
C GLU A 17 7.25 -38.46 -5.03
N LEU A 18 7.60 -37.18 -4.90
CA LEU A 18 8.20 -36.40 -5.97
C LEU A 18 9.56 -37.00 -6.35
N SER A 19 9.84 -37.08 -7.65
CA SER A 19 11.19 -37.38 -8.11
C SER A 19 12.18 -36.34 -7.57
N ALA A 20 13.47 -36.70 -7.50
CA ALA A 20 14.50 -35.76 -7.08
C ALA A 20 14.54 -34.50 -7.97
N ALA A 21 14.21 -34.64 -9.26
CA ALA A 21 14.12 -33.52 -10.20
C ALA A 21 12.92 -32.60 -9.89
N GLU A 22 11.71 -33.16 -9.74
CA GLU A 22 10.51 -32.37 -9.40
C GLU A 22 10.67 -31.68 -8.03
N ARG A 23 11.27 -32.38 -7.06
CA ARG A 23 11.58 -31.79 -5.75
C ARG A 23 12.59 -30.64 -5.86
N HIS A 24 13.60 -30.76 -6.73
CA HIS A 24 14.57 -29.70 -6.96
C HIS A 24 13.92 -28.48 -7.64
N GLU A 25 13.13 -28.72 -8.67
CA GLU A 25 12.41 -27.67 -9.39
C GLU A 25 11.49 -26.87 -8.44
N ILE A 26 10.65 -27.57 -7.67
CA ILE A 26 9.67 -26.94 -6.76
C ILE A 26 10.34 -26.24 -5.58
N LEU A 27 11.38 -26.84 -4.98
CA LEU A 27 11.98 -26.30 -3.75
C LEU A 27 13.11 -25.30 -4.01
N VAL A 28 13.80 -25.39 -5.15
CA VAL A 28 14.98 -24.57 -5.45
C VAL A 28 14.69 -23.62 -6.61
N GLU A 29 14.37 -24.15 -7.79
CA GLU A 29 14.27 -23.33 -9.01
C GLU A 29 13.13 -22.30 -8.91
N TRP A 30 11.94 -22.73 -8.48
CA TRP A 30 10.81 -21.82 -8.32
C TRP A 30 10.98 -20.83 -7.16
N ASN A 31 11.83 -21.15 -6.18
CA ASN A 31 12.11 -20.29 -5.03
C ASN A 31 13.35 -19.41 -5.19
N ASP A 32 14.09 -19.51 -6.30
CA ASP A 32 15.21 -18.62 -6.63
C ASP A 32 14.71 -17.24 -7.08
N THR A 33 14.08 -16.55 -6.14
CA THR A 33 13.41 -15.26 -6.30
C THR A 33 14.22 -14.11 -5.71
N ARG A 34 15.52 -14.35 -5.47
CA ARG A 34 16.43 -13.38 -4.89
C ARG A 34 16.64 -12.23 -5.87
N THR A 35 16.39 -11.02 -5.40
CA THR A 35 16.62 -9.78 -6.13
C THR A 35 17.22 -8.75 -5.18
N ASP A 36 17.99 -7.82 -5.72
CA ASP A 36 18.46 -6.67 -4.94
C ASP A 36 17.33 -5.64 -4.80
N TYR A 37 17.31 -4.88 -3.71
CA TYR A 37 16.32 -3.83 -3.44
C TYR A 37 16.83 -2.97 -2.27
N PRO A 38 16.34 -1.72 -2.08
CA PRO A 38 16.81 -0.84 -1.01
C PRO A 38 16.33 -1.29 0.38
N LYS A 39 16.93 -2.38 0.88
CA LYS A 39 16.58 -3.06 2.14
C LYS A 39 17.08 -2.33 3.40
N ASP A 40 18.04 -1.42 3.23
CA ASP A 40 18.70 -0.69 4.29
C ASP A 40 18.12 0.73 4.50
N LYS A 41 17.02 1.06 3.80
CA LYS A 41 16.35 2.37 3.87
C LYS A 41 14.92 2.27 4.35
N CYS A 42 14.44 3.32 4.98
CA CYS A 42 13.03 3.51 5.30
C CYS A 42 12.25 4.05 4.09
N ILE A 43 10.93 3.87 4.11
CA ILE A 43 10.02 4.34 3.05
C ILE A 43 10.15 5.86 2.84
N HIS A 44 10.18 6.63 3.93
CA HIS A 44 10.25 8.09 3.83
C HIS A 44 11.59 8.58 3.27
N GLN A 45 12.69 7.88 3.52
CA GLN A 45 14.01 8.20 2.94
C GLN A 45 14.00 8.00 1.42
N LEU A 46 13.40 6.90 0.95
CA LEU A 46 13.23 6.64 -0.49
C LEU A 46 12.30 7.67 -1.15
N PHE A 47 11.26 8.11 -0.42
CA PHE A 47 10.40 9.19 -0.88
C PHE A 47 11.17 10.52 -0.96
N GLU A 48 12.00 10.85 0.03
CA GLU A 48 12.83 12.06 0.04
C GLU A 48 13.83 12.08 -1.12
N GLU A 49 14.47 10.95 -1.42
CA GLU A 49 15.31 10.80 -2.61
C GLU A 49 14.53 11.03 -3.90
N GLN A 50 13.28 10.57 -3.99
CA GLN A 50 12.43 10.85 -5.13
C GLN A 50 12.02 12.33 -5.22
N VAL A 51 11.82 12.99 -4.09
CA VAL A 51 11.54 14.44 -4.02
C VAL A 51 12.71 15.24 -4.58
N GLU A 52 13.95 14.87 -4.24
CA GLU A 52 15.16 15.51 -4.78
C GLU A 52 15.28 15.32 -6.30
N ARG A 53 14.91 14.14 -6.82
CA ARG A 53 14.97 13.83 -8.25
C ARG A 53 13.95 14.61 -9.07
N THR A 54 12.71 14.72 -8.60
CA THR A 54 11.60 15.28 -9.37
C THR A 54 10.69 16.18 -8.51
N PRO A 55 11.19 17.30 -7.96
CA PRO A 55 10.47 18.11 -6.97
C PRO A 55 9.15 18.70 -7.50
N ASP A 56 9.13 19.10 -8.77
CA ASP A 56 8.00 19.77 -9.42
C ASP A 56 7.00 18.80 -10.07
N ALA A 57 7.33 17.50 -10.13
CA ALA A 57 6.42 16.49 -10.65
C ALA A 57 5.21 16.32 -9.73
N ILE A 58 4.04 16.02 -10.29
CA ILE A 58 2.80 15.81 -9.53
C ILE A 58 2.85 14.45 -8.83
N ALA A 59 2.91 14.45 -7.50
CA ALA A 59 2.93 13.25 -6.69
C ALA A 59 1.52 12.69 -6.46
N VAL A 60 0.56 13.54 -6.09
CA VAL A 60 -0.79 13.10 -5.71
C VAL A 60 -1.87 14.03 -6.24
N VAL A 61 -2.97 13.43 -6.69
CA VAL A 61 -4.17 14.13 -7.19
C VAL A 61 -5.42 13.55 -6.54
N PHE A 62 -6.32 14.41 -6.07
CA PHE A 62 -7.65 14.00 -5.60
C PHE A 62 -8.66 15.14 -5.78
N LYS A 63 -9.81 14.83 -6.38
CA LYS A 63 -10.93 15.77 -6.61
C LYS A 63 -10.48 17.13 -7.18
N GLY A 64 -9.62 17.12 -8.19
CA GLY A 64 -9.10 18.33 -8.85
C GLY A 64 -8.02 19.09 -8.09
N LYS A 65 -7.74 18.74 -6.83
CA LYS A 65 -6.58 19.24 -6.09
C LYS A 65 -5.36 18.36 -6.37
N ARG A 66 -4.17 18.95 -6.31
CA ARG A 66 -2.89 18.27 -6.57
C ARG A 66 -1.77 18.79 -5.68
N LEU A 67 -0.82 17.93 -5.35
CA LEU A 67 0.46 18.31 -4.75
C LEU A 67 1.61 17.78 -5.60
N THR A 68 2.64 18.61 -5.76
CA THR A 68 3.94 18.15 -6.28
C THR A 68 4.66 17.31 -5.22
N TYR A 69 5.70 16.58 -5.61
CA TYR A 69 6.58 15.88 -4.68
C TYR A 69 7.13 16.82 -3.60
N GLN A 70 7.64 18.00 -3.99
CA GLN A 70 8.15 18.97 -3.03
C GLN A 70 7.07 19.53 -2.10
N ALA A 71 5.88 19.86 -2.63
CA ALA A 71 4.78 20.39 -1.82
C ALA A 71 4.25 19.34 -0.83
N LEU A 72 4.16 18.07 -1.26
CA LEU A 72 3.80 16.95 -0.39
C LEU A 72 4.84 16.76 0.72
N ASN A 73 6.13 16.79 0.37
CA ASN A 73 7.23 16.64 1.32
C ASN A 73 7.22 17.72 2.40
N ARG A 74 7.14 19.00 2.00
CA ARG A 74 7.08 20.14 2.92
C ARG A 74 5.93 19.99 3.93
N ARG A 75 4.72 19.69 3.47
CA ARG A 75 3.55 19.49 4.34
C ARG A 75 3.75 18.32 5.30
N ALA A 76 4.27 17.20 4.80
CA ALA A 76 4.54 16.03 5.63
C ALA A 76 5.63 16.31 6.68
N ASN A 77 6.67 17.08 6.33
CA ASN A 77 7.75 17.46 7.25
C ASN A 77 7.25 18.33 8.41
N ARG A 78 6.43 19.34 8.12
CA ARG A 78 5.83 20.20 9.15
C ARG A 78 5.01 19.40 10.15
N LEU A 79 4.11 18.55 9.64
CA LEU A 79 3.32 17.66 10.49
C LEU A 79 4.23 16.66 11.24
N ALA A 80 5.24 16.08 10.59
CA ALA A 80 6.16 15.15 11.25
C ALA A 80 6.88 15.76 12.46
N ARG A 81 7.33 17.02 12.34
CA ARG A 81 7.96 17.73 13.48
C ARG A 81 6.96 18.01 14.60
N HIS A 82 5.71 18.32 14.24
CA HIS A 82 4.66 18.41 15.25
C HIS A 82 4.48 17.06 15.96
N LEU A 83 4.40 15.94 15.22
CA LEU A 83 4.29 14.60 15.80
C LEU A 83 5.48 14.26 16.70
N GLN A 84 6.71 14.61 16.32
CA GLN A 84 7.89 14.45 17.17
C GLN A 84 7.78 15.27 18.47
N SER A 85 7.25 16.50 18.40
CA SER A 85 7.00 17.31 19.60
C SER A 85 5.93 16.70 20.52
N LEU A 86 5.11 15.78 20.00
CA LEU A 86 4.13 15.00 20.76
C LEU A 86 4.68 13.65 21.25
N GLY A 87 5.96 13.36 21.00
CA GLY A 87 6.62 12.13 21.45
C GLY A 87 6.53 10.96 20.46
N VAL A 88 6.23 11.20 19.19
CA VAL A 88 6.31 10.14 18.17
C VAL A 88 7.77 9.82 17.87
N GLU A 89 8.15 8.57 18.09
CA GLU A 89 9.48 8.01 17.89
C GLU A 89 9.38 6.58 17.30
N PRO A 90 10.50 5.88 17.00
CA PRO A 90 10.46 4.49 16.52
C PRO A 90 9.54 3.58 17.35
N GLU A 91 8.79 2.71 16.68
CA GLU A 91 7.78 1.80 17.28
C GLU A 91 6.55 2.49 17.91
N THR A 92 6.45 3.82 17.87
CA THR A 92 5.22 4.51 18.28
C THR A 92 4.09 4.25 17.28
N LEU A 93 2.98 3.68 17.75
CA LEU A 93 1.78 3.45 16.94
C LEU A 93 0.88 4.69 16.94
N VAL A 94 0.64 5.21 15.74
CA VAL A 94 -0.20 6.40 15.52
C VAL A 94 -1.45 5.99 14.75
N GLY A 95 -2.61 6.17 15.35
CA GLY A 95 -3.88 5.84 14.72
C GLY A 95 -4.24 6.83 13.61
N VAL A 96 -4.74 6.35 12.49
CA VAL A 96 -5.13 7.18 11.35
C VAL A 96 -6.55 6.83 10.92
N CYS A 97 -7.52 7.64 11.30
CA CYS A 97 -8.92 7.44 10.92
C CYS A 97 -9.32 8.51 9.90
N VAL A 98 -9.32 8.16 8.62
CA VAL A 98 -9.37 9.13 7.53
C VAL A 98 -10.18 8.63 6.35
N GLU A 99 -10.70 9.58 5.58
CA GLU A 99 -11.11 9.30 4.21
C GLU A 99 -10.02 9.70 3.22
N ARG A 100 -10.09 9.09 2.03
CA ARG A 100 -9.25 9.41 0.88
C ARG A 100 -9.19 10.91 0.62
N SER A 101 -7.98 11.45 0.60
CA SER A 101 -7.69 12.87 0.50
C SER A 101 -6.20 13.10 0.24
N LEU A 102 -5.79 14.35 -0.01
CA LEU A 102 -4.36 14.68 -0.07
C LEU A 102 -3.76 14.62 1.34
N GLU A 103 -4.53 15.08 2.31
CA GLU A 103 -4.22 15.16 3.73
C GLU A 103 -3.99 13.78 4.34
N MET A 104 -4.68 12.74 3.85
CA MET A 104 -4.37 11.35 4.18
C MET A 104 -2.92 10.99 3.83
N ILE A 105 -2.46 11.29 2.60
CA ILE A 105 -1.10 10.96 2.17
C ILE A 105 -0.06 11.78 2.96
N VAL A 106 -0.36 13.06 3.23
CA VAL A 106 0.45 13.91 4.13
C VAL A 106 0.59 13.26 5.50
N GLY A 107 -0.52 12.78 6.10
CA GLY A 107 -0.54 12.14 7.41
C GLY A 107 0.29 10.84 7.46
N LEU A 108 0.15 9.97 6.46
CA LEU A 108 0.94 8.73 6.39
C LEU A 108 2.43 9.04 6.31
N LEU A 109 2.84 9.93 5.40
CA LEU A 109 4.24 10.34 5.27
C LEU A 109 4.76 11.00 6.55
N ALA A 110 3.95 11.84 7.19
CA ALA A 110 4.35 12.54 8.41
C ALA A 110 4.62 11.57 9.57
N ILE A 111 3.78 10.55 9.75
CA ILE A 111 4.01 9.51 10.76
C ILE A 111 5.32 8.78 10.50
N LEU A 112 5.55 8.33 9.26
CA LEU A 112 6.77 7.61 8.90
C LEU A 112 8.02 8.48 9.06
N LYS A 113 7.94 9.77 8.74
CA LYS A 113 9.04 10.74 8.89
C LYS A 113 9.33 11.07 10.34
N ALA A 114 8.31 11.15 11.18
CA ALA A 114 8.47 11.33 12.62
C ALA A 114 9.16 10.11 13.27
N GLY A 115 9.03 8.93 12.65
CA GLY A 115 9.64 7.66 13.08
C GLY A 115 8.62 6.61 13.52
N GLY A 116 7.34 6.98 13.61
CA GLY A 116 6.28 6.07 14.06
C GLY A 116 5.72 5.18 12.94
N ALA A 117 4.80 4.31 13.32
CA ALA A 117 4.04 3.45 12.43
C ALA A 117 2.55 3.80 12.44
N TYR A 118 1.91 3.82 11.27
CA TYR A 118 0.50 4.15 11.19
C TYR A 118 -0.40 2.92 11.41
N VAL A 119 -1.49 3.12 12.15
CA VAL A 119 -2.57 2.14 12.34
C VAL A 119 -3.82 2.67 11.63
N PRO A 120 -4.07 2.30 10.36
CA PRO A 120 -5.14 2.89 9.58
C PRO A 120 -6.51 2.27 9.92
N LEU A 121 -7.51 3.14 10.13
CA LEU A 121 -8.89 2.76 10.37
C LEU A 121 -9.80 3.36 9.31
N ASN A 122 -10.79 2.56 8.89
CA ASN A 122 -11.86 3.06 8.04
C ASN A 122 -12.95 3.69 8.91
N PRO A 123 -13.29 4.98 8.72
CA PRO A 123 -14.37 5.64 9.47
C PRO A 123 -15.76 5.01 9.23
N SER A 124 -15.92 4.22 8.16
CA SER A 124 -17.16 3.46 7.89
C SER A 124 -17.28 2.14 8.67
N TYR A 125 -16.30 1.76 9.49
CA TYR A 125 -16.41 0.57 10.33
C TYR A 125 -17.43 0.78 11.47
N PRO A 126 -18.02 -0.31 12.01
CA PRO A 126 -18.83 -0.23 13.22
C PRO A 126 -18.05 0.43 14.37
N LYS A 127 -18.74 1.21 15.20
CA LYS A 127 -18.11 1.99 16.28
C LYS A 127 -17.34 1.10 17.25
N GLU A 128 -17.85 -0.10 17.53
CA GLU A 128 -17.21 -1.08 18.40
C GLU A 128 -15.84 -1.51 17.83
N ARG A 129 -15.74 -1.61 16.50
CA ARG A 129 -14.48 -1.95 15.83
C ARG A 129 -13.49 -0.77 15.88
N ILE A 130 -13.98 0.45 15.65
CA ILE A 130 -13.17 1.66 15.75
C ILE A 130 -12.71 1.91 17.20
N ALA A 131 -13.46 1.48 18.22
CA ALA A 131 -13.04 1.54 19.61
C ALA A 131 -12.05 0.44 20.00
N PHE A 132 -12.24 -0.78 19.50
CA PHE A 132 -11.40 -1.93 19.85
C PHE A 132 -9.96 -1.80 19.33
N MET A 133 -9.77 -1.51 18.04
CA MET A 133 -8.44 -1.57 17.42
C MET A 133 -7.43 -0.57 18.03
N PRO A 134 -7.81 0.69 18.31
CA PRO A 134 -6.94 1.63 19.01
C PRO A 134 -6.58 1.21 20.42
N ALA A 135 -7.53 0.62 21.15
CA ALA A 135 -7.30 0.15 22.51
C ALA A 135 -6.35 -1.05 22.54
N ASP A 136 -6.51 -1.98 21.59
CA ASP A 136 -5.63 -3.15 21.43
C ASP A 136 -4.21 -2.74 20.98
N ALA A 137 -4.09 -1.73 20.13
CA ALA A 137 -2.80 -1.16 19.70
C ALA A 137 -2.24 -0.09 20.65
N GLU A 138 -2.89 0.15 21.80
CA GLU A 138 -2.50 1.16 22.80
C GLU A 138 -2.22 2.56 22.20
N VAL A 139 -3.01 2.96 21.20
CA VAL A 139 -2.79 4.19 20.45
C VAL A 139 -2.98 5.40 21.36
N GLY A 140 -1.90 6.15 21.60
CA GLY A 140 -1.92 7.40 22.36
C GLY A 140 -2.24 8.65 21.53
N LEU A 141 -2.14 8.55 20.19
CA LEU A 141 -2.24 9.68 19.26
C LEU A 141 -3.02 9.30 18.00
N PHE A 142 -3.97 10.14 17.60
CA PHE A 142 -4.78 9.99 16.39
C PHE A 142 -4.59 11.13 15.41
N LEU A 143 -4.46 10.79 14.14
CA LEU A 143 -4.60 11.71 13.03
C LEU A 143 -5.95 11.47 12.36
N THR A 144 -6.70 12.54 12.15
CA THR A 144 -8.02 12.48 11.49
C THR A 144 -8.33 13.78 10.78
N GLN A 145 -9.37 13.77 9.94
CA GLN A 145 -9.92 14.98 9.34
C GLN A 145 -10.91 15.63 10.30
N GLU A 146 -11.02 16.96 10.32
CA GLU A 146 -11.84 17.69 11.30
C GLU A 146 -13.30 17.19 11.31
N ARG A 147 -13.86 16.99 10.12
CA ARG A 147 -15.23 16.48 9.94
C ARG A 147 -15.47 15.05 10.47
N LEU A 148 -14.42 14.28 10.72
CA LEU A 148 -14.50 12.91 11.22
C LEU A 148 -14.31 12.81 12.73
N VAL A 149 -13.87 13.89 13.40
CA VAL A 149 -13.60 13.91 14.85
C VAL A 149 -14.80 13.43 15.66
N GLY A 150 -16.01 13.89 15.34
CA GLY A 150 -17.24 13.47 16.04
C GLY A 150 -17.64 12.01 15.83
N GLY A 151 -17.03 11.31 14.87
CA GLY A 151 -17.23 9.88 14.63
C GLY A 151 -16.24 8.98 15.38
N LEU A 152 -15.21 9.56 15.99
CA LEU A 152 -14.24 8.80 16.77
C LEU A 152 -14.85 8.38 18.12
N PRO A 153 -14.53 7.19 18.62
CA PRO A 153 -14.93 6.77 19.95
C PRO A 153 -14.32 7.71 20.99
N GLU A 154 -14.99 7.86 22.14
CA GLU A 154 -14.38 8.50 23.31
C GLU A 154 -13.12 7.70 23.68
N HIS A 155 -11.96 8.22 23.31
CA HIS A 155 -10.67 7.62 23.54
C HIS A 155 -9.81 8.61 24.33
N ARG A 156 -8.91 8.09 25.16
CA ARG A 156 -7.92 8.90 25.89
C ARG A 156 -6.82 9.48 24.98
N ALA A 157 -6.88 9.19 23.68
CA ALA A 157 -5.83 9.55 22.76
C ALA A 157 -5.95 11.02 22.37
N ARG A 158 -4.80 11.65 22.20
CA ARG A 158 -4.74 13.00 21.65
C ARG A 158 -5.15 12.97 20.17
N ILE A 159 -6.00 13.91 19.76
CA ILE A 159 -6.44 14.04 18.37
C ILE A 159 -5.68 15.18 17.70
N VAL A 160 -5.15 14.92 16.51
CA VAL A 160 -4.46 15.86 15.62
C VAL A 160 -5.25 15.94 14.31
N GLY A 161 -5.67 17.15 13.95
CA GLY A 161 -6.41 17.41 12.72
C GLY A 161 -5.49 17.51 11.51
N LEU A 162 -5.66 16.65 10.52
CA LEU A 162 -4.87 16.67 9.28
C LEU A 162 -5.15 17.90 8.40
N ASP A 163 -6.33 18.49 8.55
CA ASP A 163 -6.75 19.68 7.80
C ASP A 163 -6.29 20.98 8.48
N ALA A 164 -5.63 20.89 9.64
CA ALA A 164 -5.05 22.03 10.35
C ALA A 164 -3.78 22.55 9.65
N ASP A 165 -3.43 23.79 9.97
CA ASP A 165 -2.18 24.39 9.51
C ASP A 165 -1.03 24.07 10.46
N TRP A 166 0.13 23.78 9.89
CA TRP A 166 1.38 23.44 10.58
C TRP A 166 2.51 24.39 10.18
N GLU A 167 2.19 25.56 9.62
CA GLU A 167 3.13 26.57 9.12
C GLU A 167 4.21 27.00 10.12
N ASP A 168 3.94 26.93 11.43
CA ASP A 168 4.91 27.25 12.48
C ASP A 168 6.06 26.23 12.60
N PHE A 169 5.92 25.03 12.01
CA PHE A 169 6.96 24.02 12.02
C PHE A 169 7.86 24.13 10.77
N SER A 170 9.14 23.78 10.93
CA SER A 170 10.09 23.75 9.80
C SER A 170 9.65 22.76 8.71
N GLU A 171 9.86 23.15 7.46
CA GLU A 171 9.59 22.31 6.29
C GLU A 171 10.76 21.41 5.88
N GLU A 172 11.90 21.48 6.58
CA GLU A 172 13.05 20.60 6.37
C GLU A 172 12.77 19.17 6.85
N ASN A 173 13.33 18.17 6.16
CA ASN A 173 13.18 16.76 6.52
C ASN A 173 13.57 16.57 8.00
N PRO A 174 12.69 15.98 8.83
CA PRO A 174 13.04 15.68 10.21
C PRO A 174 14.05 14.53 10.26
N VAL A 175 14.82 14.49 11.35
CA VAL A 175 15.69 13.35 11.66
C VAL A 175 14.96 12.47 12.67
N SER A 176 15.02 11.15 12.49
CA SER A 176 14.55 10.16 13.47
C SER A 176 15.49 8.95 13.46
N ASP A 177 15.52 8.20 14.56
CA ASP A 177 16.36 7.00 14.72
C ASP A 177 15.72 5.73 14.13
N VAL A 178 14.65 5.88 13.33
CA VAL A 178 13.91 4.76 12.76
C VAL A 178 14.76 4.06 11.68
N GLY A 179 14.84 2.74 11.77
CA GLY A 179 15.53 1.88 10.83
C GLY A 179 14.58 1.04 9.96
N PRO A 180 15.10 0.40 8.90
CA PRO A 180 14.30 -0.39 7.96
C PRO A 180 13.61 -1.62 8.61
N GLY A 181 14.10 -2.06 9.77
CA GLY A 181 13.51 -3.13 10.56
C GLY A 181 12.30 -2.71 11.40
N ASN A 182 12.15 -1.41 11.68
CA ASN A 182 11.04 -0.88 12.45
C ASN A 182 9.73 -0.94 11.68
N LEU A 183 8.63 -0.87 12.42
CA LEU A 183 7.29 -0.87 11.86
C LEU A 183 7.06 0.35 10.96
N ALA A 184 6.45 0.11 9.80
CA ALA A 184 5.85 1.14 8.96
C ALA A 184 4.35 1.26 9.24
N TYR A 185 3.68 0.13 9.46
CA TYR A 185 2.25 0.12 9.78
C TYR A 185 1.79 -1.14 10.51
N VAL A 186 0.60 -1.05 11.10
CA VAL A 186 -0.16 -2.20 11.62
C VAL A 186 -1.56 -2.19 11.02
N ILE A 187 -1.91 -3.20 10.22
CA ILE A 187 -3.25 -3.35 9.63
C ILE A 187 -4.02 -4.47 10.33
N TYR A 188 -5.26 -4.17 10.74
CA TYR A 188 -6.13 -5.13 11.41
C TYR A 188 -6.93 -5.99 10.43
N THR A 189 -6.78 -7.31 10.55
CA THR A 189 -7.53 -8.30 9.75
C THR A 189 -8.69 -8.89 10.56
N SER A 190 -9.69 -9.48 9.89
CA SER A 190 -10.74 -10.27 10.55
C SER A 190 -10.11 -11.56 11.07
N GLY A 191 -9.81 -11.64 12.37
CA GLY A 191 -9.26 -12.86 12.95
C GLY A 191 -10.27 -14.02 12.85
N SER A 192 -9.77 -15.24 12.64
CA SER A 192 -10.58 -16.46 12.58
C SER A 192 -11.39 -16.73 13.86
N THR A 193 -10.98 -16.15 14.98
CA THR A 193 -11.64 -16.21 16.28
C THR A 193 -12.68 -15.10 16.51
N GLY A 194 -12.98 -14.29 15.47
CA GLY A 194 -13.91 -13.15 15.54
C GLY A 194 -13.31 -11.86 16.11
N LYS A 195 -12.16 -11.93 16.81
CA LYS A 195 -11.42 -10.75 17.27
C LYS A 195 -10.43 -10.28 16.20
N PRO A 196 -10.44 -9.00 15.79
CA PRO A 196 -9.44 -8.47 14.87
C PRO A 196 -8.01 -8.65 15.40
N LYS A 197 -7.04 -8.89 14.51
CA LYS A 197 -5.62 -8.99 14.86
C LYS A 197 -4.80 -8.01 14.04
N GLY A 198 -3.92 -7.26 14.70
CA GLY A 198 -2.97 -6.35 14.06
C GLY A 198 -1.83 -7.11 13.39
N VAL A 199 -1.65 -6.91 12.09
CA VAL A 199 -0.51 -7.43 11.33
C VAL A 199 0.51 -6.31 11.21
N ALA A 200 1.66 -6.49 11.87
CA ALA A 200 2.73 -5.51 11.94
C ALA A 200 3.72 -5.70 10.79
N ILE A 201 3.95 -4.64 10.01
CA ILE A 201 4.77 -4.68 8.79
C ILE A 201 5.88 -3.64 8.88
N SER A 202 7.11 -4.07 8.61
CA SER A 202 8.29 -3.21 8.63
C SER A 202 8.46 -2.40 7.35
N HIS A 203 9.24 -1.31 7.42
CA HIS A 203 9.66 -0.55 6.25
C HIS A 203 10.29 -1.42 5.16
N ARG A 204 11.21 -2.31 5.53
CA ARG A 204 11.89 -3.22 4.61
C ARG A 204 10.92 -4.13 3.86
N ALA A 205 9.86 -4.61 4.53
CA ALA A 205 8.85 -5.45 3.89
C ALA A 205 8.07 -4.67 2.81
N VAL A 206 7.75 -3.40 3.06
CA VAL A 206 7.12 -2.54 2.05
C VAL A 206 8.06 -2.28 0.88
N ASN A 207 9.34 -1.99 1.14
CA ASN A 207 10.31 -1.79 0.05
C ASN A 207 10.45 -3.05 -0.81
N ARG A 208 10.48 -4.25 -0.19
CA ARG A 208 10.54 -5.52 -0.94
C ARG A 208 9.33 -5.72 -1.84
N LEU A 209 8.15 -5.27 -1.39
CA LEU A 209 6.90 -5.37 -2.15
C LEU A 209 6.93 -4.50 -3.42
N VAL A 210 7.58 -3.33 -3.39
CA VAL A 210 7.44 -2.33 -4.47
C VAL A 210 8.67 -2.19 -5.36
N PHE A 211 9.85 -2.63 -4.93
CA PHE A 211 11.08 -2.53 -5.72
C PHE A 211 11.52 -3.86 -6.32
N ASN A 212 12.03 -3.77 -7.56
CA ASN A 212 12.61 -4.89 -8.32
C ASN A 212 11.72 -6.14 -8.27
N THR A 213 10.43 -5.90 -8.49
CA THR A 213 9.38 -6.90 -8.56
C THR A 213 9.47 -7.68 -9.87
N ASN A 214 9.08 -8.95 -9.85
CA ASN A 214 9.05 -9.81 -11.05
C ASN A 214 7.70 -9.80 -11.77
N TYR A 215 6.73 -9.01 -11.29
CA TYR A 215 5.36 -8.98 -11.79
C TYR A 215 4.94 -7.64 -12.37
N ILE A 216 5.72 -6.58 -12.16
CA ILE A 216 5.42 -5.23 -12.61
C ILE A 216 6.70 -4.38 -12.66
N GLU A 217 6.73 -3.40 -13.56
CA GLU A 217 7.75 -2.35 -13.61
C GLU A 217 7.04 -1.00 -13.45
N LEU A 218 7.50 -0.16 -12.52
CA LEU A 218 6.95 1.18 -12.25
C LEU A 218 7.99 2.25 -12.57
N SER A 219 7.51 3.38 -13.07
CA SER A 219 8.31 4.51 -13.55
C SER A 219 7.59 5.84 -13.31
N SER A 220 8.30 6.94 -13.48
CA SER A 220 7.77 8.29 -13.30
C SER A 220 6.63 8.65 -14.26
N ASP A 221 6.53 7.94 -15.39
CA ASP A 221 5.50 8.18 -16.40
C ASP A 221 4.15 7.56 -16.02
N ASP A 222 4.14 6.69 -15.01
CA ASP A 222 2.96 5.95 -14.62
C ASP A 222 2.02 6.78 -13.72
N VAL A 223 0.74 6.46 -13.83
CA VAL A 223 -0.34 7.00 -13.03
C VAL A 223 -1.02 5.85 -12.33
N VAL A 224 -0.93 5.80 -11.00
CA VAL A 224 -1.47 4.72 -10.18
C VAL A 224 -2.75 5.18 -9.52
N ALA A 225 -3.84 4.43 -9.69
CA ALA A 225 -5.06 4.72 -8.96
C ALA A 225 -4.98 4.25 -7.50
N GLN A 226 -5.34 5.14 -6.58
CA GLN A 226 -5.57 4.80 -5.18
C GLN A 226 -7.05 4.46 -4.99
N ALA A 227 -7.35 3.17 -5.11
CA ALA A 227 -8.70 2.60 -5.11
C ALA A 227 -9.05 1.94 -3.77
N SER A 228 -8.07 1.30 -3.15
CA SER A 228 -8.21 0.56 -1.91
C SER A 228 -8.35 1.49 -0.71
N ASN A 229 -9.07 1.05 0.31
CA ASN A 229 -9.06 1.76 1.59
C ASN A 229 -7.66 1.62 2.22
N VAL A 230 -7.14 2.66 2.86
CA VAL A 230 -5.83 2.65 3.53
C VAL A 230 -5.74 1.61 4.66
N SER A 231 -6.88 1.18 5.22
CA SER A 231 -6.96 0.08 6.19
C SER A 231 -6.94 -1.32 5.56
N PHE A 232 -6.64 -1.42 4.26
CA PHE A 232 -6.46 -2.67 3.52
C PHE A 232 -5.07 -2.69 2.88
N ASP A 233 -4.39 -3.82 2.93
CA ASP A 233 -2.98 -3.96 2.57
C ASP A 233 -2.68 -3.62 1.10
N ALA A 234 -3.62 -3.85 0.17
CA ALA A 234 -3.48 -3.46 -1.24
C ALA A 234 -3.19 -1.96 -1.43
N ALA A 235 -3.67 -1.08 -0.53
CA ALA A 235 -3.35 0.34 -0.58
C ALA A 235 -1.84 0.62 -0.41
N THR A 236 -1.11 -0.29 0.25
CA THR A 236 0.35 -0.21 0.42
C THR A 236 1.05 -0.19 -0.94
N PHE A 237 0.68 -1.12 -1.83
CA PHE A 237 1.24 -1.15 -3.19
C PHE A 237 0.80 0.07 -3.99
N GLU A 238 -0.48 0.43 -3.94
CA GLU A 238 -1.00 1.61 -4.67
C GLU A 238 -0.23 2.89 -4.31
N ILE A 239 -0.06 3.16 -3.01
CA ILE A 239 0.55 4.39 -2.51
C ILE A 239 2.06 4.37 -2.69
N TRP A 240 2.73 3.36 -2.14
CA TRP A 240 4.20 3.35 -2.10
C TRP A 240 4.82 2.89 -3.41
N GLY A 241 4.13 2.06 -4.19
CA GLY A 241 4.53 1.76 -5.57
C GLY A 241 4.59 3.04 -6.40
N ALA A 242 3.59 3.91 -6.29
CA ALA A 242 3.59 5.18 -7.03
C ALA A 242 4.66 6.15 -6.53
N LEU A 243 4.60 6.48 -5.24
CA LEU A 243 5.36 7.59 -4.67
C LEU A 243 6.87 7.32 -4.59
N LEU A 244 7.30 6.06 -4.55
CA LEU A 244 8.72 5.71 -4.51
C LEU A 244 9.35 5.56 -5.90
N HIS A 245 8.57 5.62 -6.98
CA HIS A 245 9.03 5.51 -8.37
C HIS A 245 8.83 6.80 -9.18
N GLY A 246 8.45 7.91 -8.53
CA GLY A 246 8.21 9.19 -9.21
C GLY A 246 6.87 9.27 -9.95
N ALA A 247 6.05 8.22 -9.87
CA ALA A 247 4.76 8.13 -10.53
C ALA A 247 3.72 9.04 -9.86
N ARG A 248 2.57 9.22 -10.52
CA ARG A 248 1.46 10.03 -10.01
C ARG A 248 0.39 9.15 -9.35
N LEU A 249 0.11 9.38 -8.07
CA LEU A 249 -0.98 8.74 -7.33
C LEU A 249 -2.31 9.50 -7.54
N VAL A 250 -3.36 8.83 -8.01
CA VAL A 250 -4.67 9.44 -8.24
C VAL A 250 -5.74 8.79 -7.38
N GLY A 251 -6.25 9.53 -6.40
CA GLY A 251 -7.38 9.08 -5.60
C GLY A 251 -8.66 9.03 -6.44
N ILE A 252 -9.26 7.85 -6.53
CA ILE A 252 -10.53 7.64 -7.24
C ILE A 252 -11.68 7.51 -6.25
N THR A 253 -12.89 7.99 -6.55
CA THR A 253 -14.05 7.75 -5.68
C THR A 253 -14.65 6.38 -5.98
N LYS A 254 -15.44 5.81 -5.05
CA LYS A 254 -16.16 4.54 -5.28
C LYS A 254 -17.04 4.60 -6.54
N LEU A 255 -17.71 5.73 -6.76
CA LEU A 255 -18.53 5.97 -7.95
C LEU A 255 -17.68 6.01 -9.23
N LEU A 256 -16.56 6.71 -9.19
CA LEU A 256 -15.63 6.78 -10.33
C LEU A 256 -15.02 5.41 -10.63
N PHE A 257 -14.66 4.64 -9.60
CA PHE A 257 -14.16 3.28 -9.73
C PHE A 257 -15.16 2.37 -10.44
N PHE A 258 -16.42 2.32 -10.00
CA PHE A 258 -17.43 1.49 -10.67
C PHE A 258 -17.68 1.92 -12.11
N ARG A 259 -17.69 3.23 -12.36
CA ARG A 259 -17.79 3.74 -13.72
C ARG A 259 -16.62 3.25 -14.59
N TYR A 260 -15.39 3.41 -14.12
CA TYR A 260 -14.20 2.96 -14.83
C TYR A 260 -14.15 1.44 -15.04
N VAL A 261 -14.45 0.65 -14.01
CA VAL A 261 -14.40 -0.83 -14.08
C VAL A 261 -15.48 -1.37 -15.01
N ASN A 262 -16.71 -0.86 -14.91
CA ASN A 262 -17.83 -1.33 -15.75
C ASN A 262 -17.67 -0.90 -17.20
N GLU A 263 -17.11 0.29 -17.46
CA GLU A 263 -16.92 0.79 -18.83
C GLU A 263 -15.62 0.26 -19.47
N ASN A 264 -14.60 -0.11 -18.70
CA ASN A 264 -13.26 -0.39 -19.24
C ASN A 264 -12.67 -1.79 -18.94
N ARG A 265 -13.20 -2.62 -18.01
CA ARG A 265 -12.72 -3.99 -17.69
C ARG A 265 -11.23 -4.12 -17.27
N TRP A 266 -10.78 -3.46 -16.20
CA TRP A 266 -9.40 -3.65 -15.68
C TRP A 266 -9.31 -3.76 -14.14
N CYS A 267 -8.30 -4.50 -13.67
CA CYS A 267 -8.04 -4.80 -12.25
C CYS A 267 -6.90 -3.99 -11.61
N TYR A 268 -6.15 -3.21 -12.39
CA TYR A 268 -5.16 -2.24 -11.92
C TYR A 268 -5.19 -1.04 -12.87
N VAL A 269 -5.29 0.18 -12.36
CA VAL A 269 -5.24 1.37 -13.22
C VAL A 269 -3.82 1.92 -13.13
N LEU A 270 -2.98 1.42 -14.03
CA LEU A 270 -1.70 2.04 -14.40
C LEU A 270 -1.91 2.65 -15.78
N TYR A 271 -1.71 3.95 -15.91
CA TYR A 271 -1.74 4.62 -17.21
C TYR A 271 -0.44 5.41 -17.40
N ARG A 272 0.18 5.35 -18.58
CA ARG A 272 1.32 6.21 -18.95
C ARG A 272 0.81 7.41 -19.75
N ASP A 273 1.03 8.63 -19.27
CA ASP A 273 0.40 9.84 -19.81
C ASP A 273 1.21 10.45 -20.98
N SER A 274 0.60 10.52 -22.17
CA SER A 274 0.83 11.61 -23.14
C SER A 274 -0.50 12.36 -23.32
N TRP A 275 -0.56 13.58 -22.82
CA TRP A 275 -1.75 14.42 -22.71
C TRP A 275 -2.48 14.64 -24.03
N HIS A 276 -3.78 14.31 -24.11
CA HIS A 276 -4.91 15.10 -24.66
C HIS A 276 -6.22 14.45 -24.13
N GLY A 277 -6.89 15.08 -23.16
CA GLY A 277 -8.23 14.69 -22.68
C GLY A 277 -8.28 13.41 -21.83
N LEU A 278 -9.43 13.13 -21.23
CA LEU A 278 -9.76 11.82 -20.64
C LEU A 278 -9.63 10.74 -21.73
N GLY A 279 -8.42 10.20 -21.86
CA GLY A 279 -7.99 9.28 -22.91
C GLY A 279 -7.99 7.84 -22.42
N VAL A 280 -9.11 7.20 -22.64
CA VAL A 280 -9.32 5.75 -22.70
C VAL A 280 -8.13 5.06 -23.40
N VAL A 281 -7.54 4.03 -22.78
CA VAL A 281 -6.81 3.02 -23.57
C VAL A 281 -7.84 2.35 -24.46
N GLN A 282 -7.85 2.69 -25.74
CA GLN A 282 -8.86 2.21 -26.68
C GLN A 282 -8.86 0.69 -26.78
N PRO A 283 -10.03 0.10 -27.10
CA PRO A 283 -10.16 -1.33 -27.31
C PRO A 283 -9.43 -1.72 -28.60
N LEU A 284 -8.87 -2.94 -28.63
CA LEU A 284 -8.70 -3.65 -29.89
C LEU A 284 -10.10 -3.86 -30.50
N GLN A 285 -10.52 -2.97 -31.41
CA GLN A 285 -11.64 -3.24 -32.31
C GLN A 285 -11.10 -3.98 -33.53
N GLY A 286 -11.81 -5.04 -33.95
CA GLY A 286 -11.47 -5.86 -35.13
C GLY A 286 -11.32 -5.01 -36.38
N GLU A 287 -10.45 -5.33 -37.33
CA GLU A 287 -10.23 -6.64 -37.96
C GLU A 287 -8.73 -6.97 -38.03
N ASP A 288 -8.23 -7.85 -37.15
CA ASP A 288 -7.02 -8.62 -37.47
C ASP A 288 -6.91 -9.91 -36.64
N ARG A 289 -8.03 -10.65 -36.56
CA ARG A 289 -8.07 -11.96 -35.89
C ARG A 289 -7.20 -13.03 -36.59
N SER A 290 -6.58 -12.72 -37.74
CA SER A 290 -5.81 -13.66 -38.54
C SER A 290 -4.30 -13.40 -38.57
N ARG A 291 -3.78 -12.31 -37.98
CA ARG A 291 -2.32 -12.07 -37.87
C ARG A 291 -1.70 -12.41 -36.52
N LEU A 292 -2.48 -13.00 -35.61
CA LEU A 292 -2.00 -13.52 -34.32
C LEU A 292 -1.11 -14.78 -34.40
N SER A 293 -0.70 -15.23 -35.60
CA SER A 293 0.23 -16.35 -35.76
C SER A 293 1.71 -15.96 -35.91
N SER A 294 2.07 -14.67 -35.96
CA SER A 294 3.47 -14.29 -36.27
C SER A 294 4.09 -13.12 -35.49
N LEU A 295 3.46 -12.58 -34.45
CA LEU A 295 4.09 -11.57 -33.60
C LEU A 295 4.29 -12.10 -32.17
N GLN A 296 5.45 -12.75 -31.99
CA GLN A 296 6.11 -12.89 -30.70
C GLN A 296 6.24 -11.50 -30.05
N THR A 297 5.44 -11.24 -29.03
CA THR A 297 5.71 -10.17 -28.06
C THR A 297 6.22 -10.81 -26.79
N SER A 298 7.48 -10.49 -26.54
CA SER A 298 8.29 -10.93 -25.43
C SER A 298 7.85 -10.23 -24.14
N ARG A 299 7.98 -11.00 -23.04
CA ARG A 299 7.98 -10.57 -21.62
C ARG A 299 6.62 -10.21 -21.00
N PHE A 300 5.68 -11.15 -21.08
CA PHE A 300 5.11 -11.72 -19.86
C PHE A 300 5.74 -13.11 -19.71
N ARG A 301 6.62 -13.33 -18.71
CA ARG A 301 7.01 -14.70 -18.36
C ARG A 301 5.84 -15.30 -17.59
N GLY A 302 5.04 -16.07 -18.30
CA GLY A 302 3.99 -16.88 -17.72
C GLY A 302 4.57 -17.94 -16.79
N PHE A 303 3.89 -18.13 -15.66
CA PHE A 303 3.87 -19.40 -14.97
C PHE A 303 3.34 -20.46 -15.95
N ARG A 304 4.16 -21.47 -16.23
CA ARG A 304 3.70 -22.80 -16.63
C ARG A 304 3.90 -23.71 -15.44
#